data_AF-A0A3P1C1K7-F1
#
_entry.id   AF-A0A3P1C1K7-F1
#
_cell.length_a   1.000
_cell.length_b   1.000
_cell.length_c   1.000
_cell.angle_alpha   90.00
_cell.angle_beta   90.00
_cell.angle_gamma   90.00
#
_symmetry.space_group_name_H-M   'P 1'
#
loop_
_entity.id
_entity.type
_entity.pdbx_description
1 polymer ?
#
loop_
_entity_poly.entity_id
_entity_poly.type
_entity_poly.pdbx_seq_one_letter_code
_entity_poly.pdbx_strand_id
1 'polypeptide(L)'
;MALLFHEKTDDKTLLLKALTWSLRATELKDTYSFNDTVAALYLKLGNKPKAREYAQKALKQARVSGANATDTAALLKKIEGD
;
A
#
# COMPACT_ATOMS: atom_id res chain seq x y z
N MET A 1 -10.26 -5.02 -33.67
CA MET A 1 -9.61 -3.83 -33.08
C MET A 1 -9.62 -3.93 -31.55
N ALA A 2 -8.79 -4.80 -30.97
CA ALA A 2 -8.75 -5.04 -29.50
C ALA A 2 -7.31 -4.99 -28.96
N LEU A 3 -6.45 -4.19 -29.59
CA LEU A 3 -5.00 -4.15 -29.30
C LEU A 3 -4.49 -2.75 -28.90
N LEU A 4 -5.38 -1.78 -28.69
CA LEU A 4 -5.01 -0.39 -28.37
C LEU A 4 -5.52 0.09 -27.00
N PHE A 5 -5.92 -0.83 -26.11
CA PHE A 5 -6.36 -0.50 -24.75
C PHE A 5 -5.52 -1.14 -23.65
N HIS A 6 -4.40 -1.78 -24.00
CA HIS A 6 -3.54 -2.51 -23.06
C HIS A 6 -2.22 -1.78 -22.74
N GLU A 7 -1.85 -0.74 -23.48
CA GLU A 7 -0.58 -0.02 -23.31
C GLU A 7 -0.72 1.18 -22.37
N LYS A 8 -0.97 0.89 -21.08
CA LYS A 8 -0.57 1.66 -19.87
C LYS A 8 -1.36 1.12 -18.68
N THR A 9 -0.85 0.07 -18.08
CA THR A 9 -1.30 -0.54 -16.82
C THR A 9 -1.04 0.36 -15.59
N ASP A 10 -1.29 1.66 -15.74
CA ASP A 10 -1.28 2.72 -14.72
C ASP A 10 -2.60 3.49 -14.76
N ASP A 11 -3.72 2.77 -14.82
CA ASP A 11 -5.01 3.42 -14.68
C ASP A 11 -5.14 3.85 -13.21
N LYS A 12 -4.70 5.08 -12.92
CA LYS A 12 -4.79 5.73 -11.61
C LYS A 12 -6.18 5.54 -10.99
N THR A 13 -7.21 5.43 -11.84
CA THR A 13 -8.59 5.09 -11.48
C THR A 13 -8.71 3.73 -10.79
N LEU A 14 -8.06 2.69 -11.32
CA LEU A 14 -8.05 1.35 -10.73
C LEU A 14 -7.25 1.32 -9.42
N LEU A 15 -6.12 2.03 -9.35
CA LEU A 15 -5.33 2.16 -8.12
C LEU A 15 -6.12 2.89 -7.02
N LEU A 16 -6.87 3.94 -7.37
CA LEU A 16 -7.76 4.62 -6.44
C LEU A 16 -8.90 3.71 -5.97
N LYS A 17 -9.50 2.91 -6.87
CA LYS A 17 -10.52 1.92 -6.47
C LYS A 17 -9.95 0.87 -5.51
N ALA A 18 -8.78 0.30 -5.82
CA ALA A 18 -8.10 -0.65 -4.96
C ALA A 18 -7.75 -0.05 -3.60
N LEU A 19 -7.35 1.23 -3.57
CA LEU A 19 -7.09 1.96 -2.34
C LEU A 19 -8.38 2.09 -1.51
N THR A 20 -9.51 2.48 -2.11
CA THR A 20 -10.80 2.59 -1.42
C THR A 20 -11.22 1.26 -0.79
N TRP A 21 -11.11 0.14 -1.53
CA TRP A 21 -11.43 -1.18 -0.98
C TRP A 21 -10.48 -1.59 0.14
N SER A 22 -9.19 -1.30 0.00
CA SER A 22 -8.19 -1.63 1.02
C SER A 22 -8.40 -0.79 2.29
N LEU A 23 -8.74 0.49 2.16
CA LEU A 23 -9.10 1.35 3.30
C LEU A 23 -10.35 0.81 4.01
N ARG A 24 -11.39 0.43 3.26
CA ARG A 24 -12.58 -0.18 3.86
C ARG A 24 -12.26 -1.50 4.56
N ALA A 25 -11.35 -2.31 4.02
CA ALA A 25 -10.88 -3.52 4.69
C ALA A 25 -10.16 -3.20 6.01
N THR A 26 -9.34 -2.14 6.06
CA THR A 26 -8.68 -1.72 7.32
C THR A 26 -9.65 -1.25 8.39
N GLU A 27 -10.79 -0.65 8.00
CA GLU A 27 -11.87 -0.27 8.93
C GLU A 27 -12.58 -1.49 9.51
N LEU A 28 -12.78 -2.54 8.70
CA LEU A 28 -13.41 -3.78 9.14
C LEU A 28 -12.48 -4.65 9.98
N LYS A 29 -11.21 -4.71 9.60
CA LYS A 29 -10.21 -5.50 10.29
C LYS A 29 -8.85 -4.82 10.15
N ASP A 30 -8.36 -4.25 11.23
CA ASP A 30 -7.09 -3.54 11.24
C ASP A 30 -5.92 -4.56 11.36
N THR A 31 -5.45 -5.08 10.22
CA THR A 31 -4.35 -6.06 10.18
C THR A 31 -3.13 -5.53 9.44
N TYR A 32 -1.97 -6.11 9.79
CA TYR A 32 -0.70 -5.83 9.12
C TYR A 32 -0.83 -5.87 7.59
N SER A 33 -1.39 -6.95 7.04
CA SER A 33 -1.47 -7.16 5.59
C SER A 33 -2.31 -6.10 4.88
N PHE A 34 -3.39 -5.62 5.50
CA PHE A 34 -4.21 -4.56 4.90
C PHE A 34 -3.50 -3.21 4.95
N ASN A 35 -2.85 -2.87 6.07
CA ASN A 35 -2.09 -1.62 6.17
C ASN A 35 -0.86 -1.62 5.24
N ASP A 36 -0.18 -2.75 5.08
CA ASP A 36 0.92 -2.92 4.12
C ASP A 36 0.45 -2.72 2.67
N THR A 37 -0.69 -3.33 2.32
CA THR A 37 -1.32 -3.14 1.00
C THR A 37 -1.68 -1.67 0.74
N VAL A 38 -2.27 -0.99 1.73
CA VAL A 38 -2.59 0.45 1.64
C VAL A 38 -1.33 1.28 1.45
N ALA A 39 -0.24 0.97 2.15
CA ALA A 39 1.04 1.67 2.00
C ALA A 39 1.61 1.53 0.58
N ALA A 40 1.60 0.32 0.03
CA ALA A 40 2.06 0.04 -1.33
C ALA A 40 1.21 0.77 -2.40
N LEU A 41 -0.12 0.83 -2.21
CA LEU A 41 -1.03 1.54 -3.10
C LEU A 41 -0.81 3.06 -3.07
N TYR A 42 -0.64 3.65 -1.88
CA TYR A 42 -0.31 5.08 -1.78
C TYR A 42 1.04 5.41 -2.42
N LEU A 43 2.03 4.53 -2.29
CA LEU A 43 3.32 4.72 -2.95
C LEU A 43 3.19 4.69 -4.47
N LYS A 44 2.45 3.73 -5.02
CA LYS A 44 2.14 3.65 -6.46
C LYS A 44 1.35 4.87 -6.97
N LEU A 45 0.49 5.45 -6.13
CA LEU A 45 -0.25 6.68 -6.42
C LEU A 45 0.58 7.96 -6.24
N GLY A 46 1.85 7.85 -5.81
CA GLY A 46 2.76 8.97 -5.59
C GLY A 46 2.56 9.70 -4.26
N ASN A 47 1.68 9.22 -3.38
CA ASN A 47 1.43 9.82 -2.07
C ASN A 47 2.37 9.24 -1.01
N LYS A 48 3.64 9.65 -1.06
CA LYS A 48 4.69 9.24 -0.10
C LYS A 48 4.32 9.48 1.37
N PRO A 49 3.72 10.65 1.78
CA PRO A 49 3.35 10.88 3.17
C PRO A 49 2.36 9.85 3.71
N LYS A 50 1.30 9.54 2.94
CA LYS A 50 0.34 8.51 3.35
C LYS A 50 0.94 7.11 3.30
N ALA A 51 1.75 6.80 2.30
CA ALA A 51 2.45 5.52 2.24
C ALA A 51 3.30 5.27 3.50
N ARG A 52 4.01 6.30 3.98
CA ARG A 52 4.80 6.25 5.22
C ARG A 52 3.93 5.97 6.45
N GLU A 53 2.82 6.70 6.61
CA GLU A 53 1.90 6.54 7.73
C GLU A 53 1.39 5.09 7.86
N TYR A 54 0.93 4.52 6.75
CA TYR A 54 0.41 3.14 6.74
C TYR A 54 1.51 2.08 6.86
N ALA A 55 2.69 2.31 6.28
CA ALA A 55 3.84 1.41 6.45
C ALA A 55 4.30 1.34 7.92
N GLN A 56 4.35 2.48 8.62
CA GLN A 56 4.67 2.52 10.04
C GLN A 56 3.62 1.80 10.89
N LYS A 57 2.33 1.97 10.56
CA LYS A 57 1.23 1.26 11.22
C LYS A 57 1.33 -0.25 11.04
N ALA A 58 1.58 -0.70 9.80
CA ALA A 58 1.80 -2.10 9.47
C ALA A 58 2.99 -2.67 10.26
N LEU A 59 4.14 -2.00 10.28
CA LEU A 59 5.31 -2.44 11.05
C LEU A 59 5.02 -2.55 12.56
N LYS A 60 4.25 -1.61 13.12
CA LYS A 60 3.83 -1.68 14.53
C LYS A 60 2.98 -2.92 14.80
N GLN A 61 2.04 -3.25 13.91
CA GLN A 61 1.21 -4.45 14.03
C GLN A 61 2.01 -5.74 13.86
N ALA A 62 2.93 -5.78 12.88
CA ALA A 62 3.80 -6.92 12.65
C ALA A 62 4.69 -7.24 13.87
N ARG A 63 5.19 -6.22 14.57
CA ARG A 63 5.93 -6.39 15.83
C ARG A 63 5.09 -7.04 16.92
N VAL A 64 3.80 -6.73 16.98
CA VAL A 64 2.87 -7.30 17.97
C VAL A 64 2.45 -8.71 17.59
N SER A 65 2.19 -8.98 16.31
CA SER A 65 1.74 -10.28 15.83
C SER A 65 2.88 -11.28 15.55
N GLY A 66 4.14 -10.84 15.57
CA GLY A 66 5.29 -11.63 15.16
C GLY A 66 5.35 -11.88 13.64
N ALA A 67 4.59 -11.11 12.84
CA ALA A 67 4.58 -11.26 11.39
C ALA A 67 5.89 -10.74 10.77
N ASN A 68 6.34 -11.40 9.71
CA ASN A 68 7.49 -10.90 8.94
C ASN A 68 7.07 -9.68 8.10
N ALA A 69 7.65 -8.52 8.44
CA ALA A 69 7.40 -7.25 7.75
C ALA A 69 8.66 -6.67 7.08
N THR A 70 9.53 -7.55 6.59
CA THR A 70 10.76 -7.16 5.89
C THR A 70 10.46 -6.29 4.66
N ASP A 71 9.44 -6.65 3.89
CA ASP A 71 9.05 -5.90 2.68
C ASP A 71 8.51 -4.51 3.02
N THR A 72 7.67 -4.39 4.06
CA THR A 72 7.18 -3.10 4.55
C THR A 72 8.31 -2.22 5.07
N ALA A 73 9.31 -2.82 5.75
CA ALA A 73 10.49 -2.09 6.22
C ALA A 73 11.35 -1.59 5.05
N ALA A 74 11.52 -2.39 4.00
CA ALA A 74 12.21 -1.98 2.79
C ALA A 74 11.45 -0.87 2.06
N LEU A 75 10.12 -0.97 1.99
CA LEU A 75 9.24 0.07 1.43
C LEU A 75 9.37 1.39 2.21
N LEU A 76 9.36 1.33 3.54
CA LEU A 76 9.53 2.52 4.38
C LEU A 76 10.90 3.18 4.15
N LYS A 77 11.99 2.39 4.11
CA LYS A 77 13.33 2.90 3.80
C LYS A 77 13.38 3.56 2.42
N LYS A 78 12.71 2.98 1.42
CA LYS A 78 12.61 3.57 0.09
C LYS A 78 11.86 4.91 0.09
N ILE A 79 10.89 5.11 0.99
CA ILE A 79 10.15 6.38 1.14
C ILE A 79 10.94 7.44 1.93
N GLU A 80 11.87 7.01 2.79
CA GLU A 80 12.67 7.91 3.63
C GLU A 80 14.00 8.30 3.01
N GLY A 81 14.57 7.46 2.14
CA GLY A 81 15.84 7.72 1.44
C GLY A 81 15.71 8.47 0.11
N ASP A 82 14.54 9.05 -0.18
CA ASP A 82 14.15 9.56 -1.50
C ASP A 82 13.34 10.86 -1.37
#